data_AF-G2ZDJ2-F1
#
_entry.id   AF-G2ZDJ2-F1
#
_cell.length_a   1.000
_cell.length_b   1.000
_cell.length_c   1.000
_cell.angle_alpha   90.00
_cell.angle_beta   90.00
_cell.angle_gamma   90.00
#
_symmetry.space_group_name_H-M   'P 1'
#
loop_
_entity.id
_entity.type
_entity.pdbx_description
1 polymer ?
#
loop_
_entity_poly.entity_id
_entity_poly.type
_entity_poly.pdbx_seq_one_letter_code
_entity_poly.pdbx_strand_id
1 'polypeptide(L)' 'MEKFLFNATLFISALLLITGIFRSSIAITAIALVLAVVSQHFFRKKHPRKTRSYREIIANKQK' A
#
# COMPACT_ATOMS: atom_id res chain seq x y z
N MET A 1 9.05 -4.38 4.23
CA MET A 1 9.02 -5.17 2.99
C MET A 1 10.09 -4.73 2.02
N GLU A 2 10.67 -5.67 1.27
CA GLU A 2 11.36 -5.32 0.02
C GLU A 2 10.34 -4.80 -1.00
N LYS A 3 10.78 -3.93 -1.92
CA LYS A 3 9.87 -3.29 -2.90
C LYS A 3 9.14 -4.33 -3.77
N PHE A 4 9.84 -5.39 -4.15
CA PHE A 4 9.26 -6.49 -4.93
C PHE A 4 8.13 -7.21 -4.18
N LEU A 5 8.37 -7.61 -2.93
CA LEU A 5 7.37 -8.25 -2.07
C LEU A 5 6.14 -7.37 -1.82
N PHE A 6 6.33 -6.05 -1.69
CA PHE A 6 5.22 -5.11 -1.57
C PHE A 6 4.38 -5.05 -2.86
N ASN A 7 5.02 -4.93 -4.02
CA ASN A 7 4.31 -4.90 -5.30
C ASN A 7 3.56 -6.21 -5.57
N ALA A 8 4.16 -7.36 -5.24
CA ALA A 8 3.53 -8.65 -5.38
C ALA A 8 2.29 -8.79 -4.47
N THR A 9 2.40 -8.41 -3.19
CA THR A 9 1.25 -8.46 -2.26
C THR A 9 0.15 -7.48 -2.64
N LEU A 10 0.50 -6.29 -3.15
CA LEU A 10 -0.47 -5.31 -3.63
C LEU A 10 -1.19 -5.81 -4.89
N PHE A 11 -0.46 -6.44 -5.81
CA PHE A 11 -1.02 -7.07 -7.01
C PHE A 11 -1.96 -8.23 -6.67
N ILE A 12 -1.55 -9.13 -5.78
CA ILE A 12 -2.39 -10.24 -5.31
C ILE A 12 -3.66 -9.72 -4.64
N SER A 13 -3.55 -8.69 -3.80
CA SER A 13 -4.72 -8.06 -3.15
C SER A 13 -5.69 -7.49 -4.17
N ALA A 14 -5.19 -6.87 -5.24
CA ALA A 14 -6.03 -6.34 -6.32
C ALA A 14 -6.74 -7.45 -7.10
N LEU A 15 -6.05 -8.54 -7.44
CA LEU A 15 -6.67 -9.70 -8.08
C LEU A 15 -7.77 -10.33 -7.20
N LEU A 16 -7.52 -10.39 -5.90
CA LEU A 16 -8.48 -10.92 -4.93
C LEU A 16 -9.71 -10.01 -4.77
N LEU A 17 -9.51 -8.69 -4.83
CA LEU A 17 -10.59 -7.73 -4.84
C LEU A 17 -11.46 -7.87 -6.09
N ILE A 18 -10.84 -7.99 -7.28
CA ILE A 18 -11.54 -8.19 -8.55
C ILE A 18 -12.40 -9.45 -8.48
N THR A 19 -11.80 -10.59 -8.09
CA THR A 19 -12.52 -11.87 -7.97
C THR A 19 -13.64 -11.82 -6.93
N GLY A 20 -13.43 -11.12 -5.81
CA GLY A 20 -14.46 -10.89 -4.80
C GLY A 20 -15.64 -10.09 -5.33
N ILE A 21 -15.39 -9.04 -6.11
CA ILE A 21 -16.44 -8.21 -6.74
C ILE A 21 -17.22 -9.04 -7.77
N PHE A 22 -16.54 -9.75 -8.66
CA PHE A 22 -17.21 -10.57 -9.69
C PHE A 22 -18.07 -11.69 -9.10
N ARG A 23 -17.68 -12.26 -7.94
CA ARG A 23 -18.49 -13.25 -7.22
C ARG A 23 -19.49 -12.64 -6.24
N SER A 24 -19.61 -11.32 -6.14
CA SER A 24 -20.42 -10.62 -5.13
C SER A 24 -20.18 -11.14 -3.70
N SER A 25 -18.94 -11.56 -3.40
CA SER A 25 -18.59 -12.15 -2.12
C SER A 25 -17.99 -11.09 -1.21
N ILE A 26 -18.79 -10.64 -0.24
CA ILE A 26 -18.40 -9.65 0.76
C ILE A 26 -17.21 -10.12 1.60
N ALA A 27 -17.11 -11.42 1.89
CA ALA A 27 -15.99 -11.97 2.65
C ALA A 27 -14.66 -11.83 1.89
N ILE A 28 -14.65 -12.14 0.59
CA ILE A 28 -13.44 -12.08 -0.25
C ILE A 28 -13.00 -10.63 -0.43
N THR A 29 -13.94 -9.70 -0.65
CA THR A 29 -13.61 -8.28 -0.77
C THR A 29 -13.07 -7.69 0.54
N ALA A 30 -13.65 -8.06 1.69
CA ALA A 30 -13.15 -7.64 3.00
C ALA A 30 -11.72 -8.15 3.25
N ILE A 31 -11.44 -9.41 2.95
CA ILE A 31 -10.09 -9.99 3.08
C ILE A 31 -9.09 -9.26 2.18
N ALA A 32 -9.46 -9.00 0.91
CA ALA A 32 -8.61 -8.29 -0.03
C ALA A 32 -8.25 -6.88 0.46
N LEU A 33 -9.24 -6.15 1.02
CA LEU A 33 -9.04 -4.81 1.56
C LEU A 33 -8.13 -4.83 2.79
N VAL A 34 -8.35 -5.76 3.72
CA VAL A 34 -7.52 -5.91 4.93
C VAL A 34 -6.07 -6.20 4.51
N LEU A 35 -5.85 -7.12 3.56
CA LEU A 35 -4.51 -7.47 3.07
C LEU A 35 -3.80 -6.25 2.46
N ALA A 36 -4.52 -5.44 1.67
CA ALA A 36 -4.00 -4.23 1.06
C ALA A 36 -3.60 -3.19 2.12
N VAL A 37 -4.45 -2.94 3.10
CA VAL A 37 -4.20 -1.98 4.18
C VAL A 37 -3.00 -2.42 5.03
N VAL A 38 -2.93 -3.70 5.39
CA VAL A 38 -1.81 -4.26 6.17
C VAL A 38 -0.50 -4.13 5.39
N SER A 39 -0.48 -4.52 4.10
CA SER A 39 0.71 -4.39 3.26
C SER A 39 1.16 -2.93 3.15
N GLN A 40 0.23 -1.99 2.94
CA GLN A 40 0.52 -0.56 2.93
C GLN A 40 1.06 -0.06 4.27
N HIS A 41 0.50 -0.50 5.39
CA HIS A 41 0.95 -0.14 6.73
C HIS A 41 2.41 -0.59 6.96
N PHE A 42 2.71 -1.85 6.70
CA PHE A 42 4.07 -2.38 6.85
C PHE A 42 5.07 -1.74 5.90
N PHE A 43 4.67 -1.44 4.67
CA PHE A 43 5.52 -0.76 3.71
C PHE A 43 5.82 0.68 4.14
N ARG A 44 4.81 1.45 4.57
CA ARG A 44 5.00 2.81 5.09
C ARG A 44 5.80 2.85 6.38
N LYS A 45 5.68 1.85 7.25
CA LYS A 45 6.49 1.74 8.47
C LYS A 45 7.97 1.51 8.14
N LYS A 46 8.29 0.67 7.16
CA LYS A 46 9.69 0.39 6.75
C LYS A 46 10.28 1.48 5.83
N HIS A 47 9.45 2.09 5.00
CA HIS A 47 9.80 3.19 4.10
C HIS A 47 8.96 4.42 4.46
N PRO A 48 9.27 5.09 5.60
CA PRO A 48 8.59 6.32 5.97
C PRO A 48 8.71 7.30 4.81
N ARG A 49 7.62 8.04 4.53
CA ARG A 49 7.55 8.99 3.42
C ARG A 49 8.79 9.89 3.45
N LYS A 50 9.72 9.68 2.51
CA LYS A 50 10.84 10.61 2.25
C LYS A 50 10.37 11.91 1.62
N THR A 51 9.11 11.96 1.15
CA THR A 51 8.46 13.20 0.70
C THR A 51 8.15 14.05 1.91
N ARG A 52 9.23 14.69 2.37
CA ARG A 52 9.19 16.03 2.90
C ARG A 52 8.17 16.83 2.11
N SER A 53 7.19 17.41 2.79
CA SER A 53 6.34 18.45 2.20
C SER A 53 7.19 19.37 1.32
N TYR A 54 6.65 19.94 0.24
CA TYR A 54 7.40 20.89 -0.61
C TYR A 54 8.10 21.97 0.24
N ARG A 55 7.46 22.34 1.36
CA ARG A 55 7.99 23.19 2.43
C ARG A 55 9.27 22.64 3.09
N GLU A 56 9.29 21.35 3.43
CA GLU A 56 10.43 20.66 4.03
C GLU A 56 11.57 20.41 3.02
N ILE A 57 11.29 20.35 1.71
CA ILE A 57 12.30 20.28 0.64
C ILE A 57 13.01 21.63 0.51
N ILE A 58 12.27 22.74 0.48
CA ILE A 58 12.83 24.09 0.45
C ILE A 58 13.69 24.37 1.69
N ALA A 59 13.19 24.03 2.88
CA ALA A 59 13.91 24.24 4.15
C ALA A 59 15.26 23.50 4.23
N ASN A 60 15.42 22.37 3.53
CA ASN A 60 16.68 21.62 3.49
C ASN A 60 17.68 22.13 2.44
N LYS A 61 17.21 22.89 1.43
CA LYS A 61 18.04 23.42 0.35
C LYS A 61 18.72 24.75 0.73
N GLN A 62 18.25 25.39 1.81
CA GLN A 62 18.78 26.63 2.38
C GLN A 62 19.75 26.41 3.56
N LYS A 63 20.03 25.15 3.93
CA LYS A 63 21.13 24.78 4.84
C LYS A 63 22.33 24.33 4.03
#